data_AF-A0A1M5VUE6-F1
#
_entry.id   AF-A0A1M5VUE6-F1
#
_cell.length_a   1.000
_cell.length_b   1.000
_cell.length_c   1.000
_cell.angle_alpha   90.00
_cell.angle_beta   90.00
_cell.angle_gamma   90.00
#
_symmetry.space_group_name_H-M   'P 1'
#
loop_
_entity.id
_entity.type
_entity.pdbx_description
1 polymer ?
#
loop_
_entity_poly.entity_id
_entity_poly.type
_entity_poly.pdbx_seq_one_letter_code
_entity_poly.pdbx_strand_id
1 'polypeptide(L)'
;MTEKLTNEQFTETAFIFEKANGNSHSEYEKRIIAESKLTKFKPTELEKIIVDGLNSGIYKNEEERVSGYWSLSKIGNQNLISEFKKWLRAELENENGIAVFQILVALDRLDEPAFNKNRTGRGVDETELNLRDAKEYLNKNSAQQRV
;
A
#
# COMPACT_ATOMS: atom_id res chain seq x y z
N MET A 1 11.53 -8.02 -17.74
CA MET A 1 12.38 -7.79 -16.55
C MET A 1 11.54 -7.04 -15.55
N THR A 2 11.36 -7.58 -14.35
CA THR A 2 10.72 -6.86 -13.24
C THR A 2 11.81 -6.06 -12.55
N GLU A 3 11.74 -4.72 -12.63
CA GLU A 3 12.68 -3.84 -11.93
C GLU A 3 12.34 -3.83 -10.44
N LYS A 4 13.33 -4.10 -9.57
CA LYS A 4 13.14 -4.09 -8.12
C LYS A 4 13.48 -2.72 -7.57
N LEU A 5 12.49 -2.02 -7.02
CA LEU A 5 12.72 -0.76 -6.30
C LEU A 5 13.35 -1.01 -4.91
N THR A 6 14.22 -0.08 -4.48
CA THR A 6 14.73 0.01 -3.10
C THR A 6 13.77 0.79 -2.19
N ASN A 7 13.99 0.78 -0.87
CA ASN A 7 13.17 1.56 0.09
C ASN A 7 13.27 3.08 -0.14
N GLU A 8 14.45 3.57 -0.54
CA GLU A 8 14.62 4.96 -0.98
C GLU A 8 13.78 5.25 -2.22
N GLN A 9 13.80 4.37 -3.22
CA GLN A 9 13.01 4.51 -4.44
C GLN A 9 11.51 4.40 -4.18
N PHE A 10 11.06 3.61 -3.20
CA PHE A 10 9.66 3.61 -2.77
C PHE A 10 9.26 4.97 -2.16
N THR A 11 10.14 5.57 -1.38
CA THR A 11 9.94 6.92 -0.81
C THR A 11 9.83 7.98 -1.91
N GLU A 12 10.77 7.99 -2.85
CA GLU A 12 10.72 8.86 -4.02
C GLU A 12 9.42 8.68 -4.82
N THR A 13 9.05 7.41 -5.08
CA THR A 13 7.85 7.07 -5.85
C THR A 13 6.58 7.54 -5.16
N ALA A 14 6.50 7.38 -3.83
CA ALA A 14 5.37 7.85 -3.05
C ALA A 14 5.16 9.37 -3.20
N PHE A 15 6.23 10.16 -3.15
CA PHE A 15 6.14 11.61 -3.36
C PHE A 15 5.80 11.98 -4.81
N ILE A 16 6.30 11.23 -5.79
CA ILE A 16 5.88 11.37 -7.19
C ILE A 16 4.38 11.12 -7.35
N PHE A 17 3.83 10.08 -6.71
CA PHE A 17 2.40 9.77 -6.73
C PHE A 17 1.55 10.84 -6.05
N GLU A 18 1.94 11.28 -4.85
CA GLU A 18 1.26 12.36 -4.15
C GLU A 18 1.20 13.62 -5.01
N LYS A 19 2.30 13.95 -5.71
CA LYS A 19 2.38 15.14 -6.55
C LYS A 19 1.46 14.99 -7.77
N ALA A 20 1.42 13.80 -8.37
CA ALA A 20 0.51 13.50 -9.47
C ALA A 20 -0.98 13.61 -9.05
N ASN A 21 -1.27 13.37 -7.77
CA ASN A 21 -2.60 13.53 -7.18
C ASN A 21 -2.92 14.94 -6.68
N GLY A 22 -2.03 15.92 -6.90
CA GLY A 22 -2.25 17.30 -6.51
C GLY A 22 -2.04 17.60 -5.02
N ASN A 23 -1.44 16.67 -4.27
CA ASN A 23 -1.08 16.93 -2.87
C ASN A 23 0.07 17.96 -2.80
N SER A 24 0.00 18.84 -1.81
CA SER A 24 1.07 19.79 -1.54
C SER A 24 2.27 19.11 -0.89
N HIS A 25 3.47 19.53 -1.29
CA HIS A 25 4.74 19.09 -0.70
C HIS A 25 5.47 20.23 -0.01
N SER A 26 6.19 19.91 1.06
CA SER A 26 7.19 20.82 1.64
C SER A 26 8.42 20.91 0.73
N GLU A 27 9.33 21.82 1.05
CA GLU A 27 10.60 21.95 0.32
C GLU A 27 11.47 20.69 0.41
N TYR A 28 11.30 19.89 1.46
CA TYR A 28 12.00 18.62 1.60
C TYR A 28 11.54 17.59 0.56
N GLU A 29 10.24 17.31 0.45
CA GLU A 29 9.76 16.33 -0.55
C GLU A 29 9.96 16.85 -1.98
N LYS A 30 9.82 18.16 -2.22
CA LYS A 30 10.11 18.75 -3.54
C LYS A 30 11.55 18.50 -3.97
N ARG A 31 12.52 18.59 -3.05
CA ARG A 31 13.93 18.29 -3.34
C ARG A 31 14.13 16.82 -3.70
N ILE A 32 13.54 15.90 -2.94
CA ILE A 32 13.60 14.46 -3.23
C ILE A 32 13.05 14.17 -4.63
N ILE A 33 11.89 14.73 -4.98
CA ILE A 33 11.30 14.56 -6.31
C ILE A 33 12.25 15.13 -7.39
N ALA A 34 12.83 16.31 -7.17
CA ALA A 34 13.72 16.95 -8.16
C ALA A 34 15.02 16.17 -8.41
N GLU A 35 15.56 15.50 -7.39
CA GLU A 35 16.78 14.69 -7.47
C GLU A 35 16.50 13.25 -7.94
N SER A 36 15.25 12.78 -7.82
CA SER A 36 14.86 11.43 -8.19
C SER A 36 15.00 11.17 -9.69
N LYS A 37 15.72 10.09 -10.01
CA LYS A 37 15.82 9.55 -11.37
C LYS A 37 14.52 8.86 -11.83
N LEU A 38 13.56 8.66 -10.95
CA LEU A 38 12.28 8.03 -11.26
C LEU A 38 11.29 8.99 -11.93
N THR A 39 11.54 10.30 -11.87
CA THR A 39 10.75 11.33 -12.57
C THR A 39 10.72 11.17 -14.09
N LYS A 40 11.62 10.37 -14.67
CA LYS A 40 11.60 10.01 -16.09
C LYS A 40 10.46 9.05 -16.47
N PHE A 41 9.89 8.34 -15.50
CA PHE A 41 8.77 7.43 -15.69
C PHE A 41 7.45 8.13 -15.40
N LYS A 42 6.39 7.72 -16.10
CA LYS A 42 5.03 8.13 -15.75
C LYS A 42 4.61 7.45 -14.43
N PRO A 43 3.74 8.08 -13.62
CA PRO A 43 3.18 7.45 -12.43
C PRO A 43 2.59 6.05 -12.69
N THR A 44 1.87 5.86 -13.80
CA THR A 44 1.30 4.56 -14.18
C THR A 44 2.35 3.49 -14.49
N GLU A 45 3.55 3.88 -14.95
CA GLU A 45 4.65 2.94 -15.18
C GLU A 45 5.29 2.52 -13.86
N LEU A 46 5.50 3.46 -12.94
CA LEU A 46 5.98 3.17 -11.59
C LEU A 46 4.99 2.29 -10.81
N GLU A 47 3.69 2.57 -10.92
CA GLU A 47 2.63 1.74 -10.35
C GLU A 47 2.77 0.30 -10.82
N LYS A 48 2.87 0.10 -12.15
CA LYS A 48 3.03 -1.23 -12.74
C LYS A 48 4.29 -1.94 -12.25
N ILE A 49 5.42 -1.24 -12.17
CA ILE A 49 6.68 -1.80 -11.66
C ILE A 49 6.49 -2.35 -10.24
N ILE A 50 5.83 -1.58 -9.36
CA ILE A 50 5.61 -1.98 -7.97
C ILE A 50 4.62 -3.16 -7.89
N VAL A 51 3.49 -3.09 -8.61
CA VAL A 51 2.49 -4.16 -8.65
C VAL A 51 3.10 -5.47 -9.16
N ASP A 52 3.84 -5.42 -10.27
CA ASP A 52 4.53 -6.58 -10.85
C ASP A 52 5.60 -7.12 -9.89
N GLY A 53 6.30 -6.25 -9.16
CA GLY A 53 7.25 -6.62 -8.11
C GLY A 53 6.60 -7.36 -6.94
N LEU A 54 5.52 -6.82 -6.38
CA LEU A 54 4.76 -7.46 -5.30
C LEU A 54 4.19 -8.80 -5.76
N ASN A 55 3.59 -8.86 -6.95
CA ASN A 55 2.98 -10.07 -7.49
C ASN A 55 3.98 -11.16 -7.89
N SER A 56 5.20 -10.79 -8.31
CA SER A 56 6.28 -11.75 -8.55
C SER A 56 6.97 -12.24 -7.27
N GLY A 57 6.69 -11.60 -6.12
CA GLY A 57 7.34 -11.91 -4.86
C GLY A 57 8.83 -11.56 -4.86
N ILE A 58 9.27 -10.58 -5.66
CA ILE A 58 10.67 -10.13 -5.68
C ILE A 58 11.07 -9.39 -4.39
N TYR A 59 10.07 -8.83 -3.70
CA TYR A 59 10.17 -8.23 -2.37
C TYR A 59 10.04 -9.32 -1.31
N LYS A 60 11.15 -9.68 -0.67
CA LYS A 60 11.27 -10.90 0.16
C LYS A 60 11.01 -10.63 1.62
N ASN A 61 11.45 -9.47 2.13
CA ASN A 61 11.26 -9.11 3.52
C ASN A 61 9.99 -8.24 3.70
N GLU A 62 9.52 -8.13 4.94
CA GLU A 62 8.34 -7.34 5.30
C GLU A 62 8.50 -5.87 4.94
N GLU A 63 9.65 -5.27 5.24
CA GLU A 63 9.93 -3.84 5.02
C GLU A 63 9.78 -3.43 3.55
N GLU A 64 10.27 -4.25 2.62
CA GLU A 64 10.13 -4.04 1.18
C GLU A 64 8.65 -4.09 0.76
N ARG A 65 7.88 -5.05 1.27
CA ARG A 65 6.46 -5.19 0.94
C ARG A 65 5.64 -4.05 1.52
N VAL A 66 5.88 -3.68 2.78
CA VAL A 66 5.28 -2.52 3.46
C VAL A 66 5.57 -1.24 2.68
N SER A 67 6.80 -1.03 2.23
CA SER A 67 7.19 0.13 1.41
C SER A 67 6.44 0.15 0.06
N GLY A 68 6.25 -1.02 -0.56
CA GLY A 68 5.43 -1.18 -1.75
C GLY A 68 3.96 -0.82 -1.52
N TYR A 69 3.33 -1.36 -0.47
CA TYR A 69 1.94 -1.05 -0.14
C TYR A 69 1.74 0.42 0.22
N TRP A 70 2.66 0.98 1.01
CA TRP A 70 2.62 2.38 1.42
C TRP A 70 2.76 3.32 0.22
N SER A 71 3.72 3.08 -0.67
CA SER A 71 3.90 3.90 -1.87
C SER A 71 2.66 3.82 -2.77
N LEU A 72 2.17 2.62 -3.08
CA LEU A 72 0.93 2.46 -3.87
C LEU A 72 -0.28 3.16 -3.23
N SER A 73 -0.38 3.22 -1.90
CA SER A 73 -1.50 3.93 -1.24
C SER A 73 -1.54 5.43 -1.57
N LYS A 74 -0.44 6.00 -2.07
CA LYS A 74 -0.34 7.43 -2.40
C LYS A 74 -0.89 7.79 -3.76
N ILE A 75 -1.08 6.80 -4.64
CA ILE A 75 -1.50 7.03 -6.02
C ILE A 75 -3.01 7.22 -6.16
N GLY A 76 -3.82 6.90 -5.15
CA GLY A 76 -5.27 7.15 -5.18
C GLY A 76 -6.02 6.37 -6.28
N ASN A 77 -5.39 5.37 -6.90
CA ASN A 77 -6.00 4.57 -7.95
C ASN A 77 -6.92 3.51 -7.32
N GLN A 78 -8.24 3.74 -7.37
CA GLN A 78 -9.25 2.81 -6.84
C GLN A 78 -9.20 1.42 -7.52
N ASN A 79 -8.63 1.30 -8.72
CA ASN A 79 -8.47 -0.01 -9.36
C ASN A 79 -7.50 -0.94 -8.60
N LEU A 80 -6.68 -0.40 -7.69
CA LEU A 80 -5.79 -1.19 -6.83
C LEU A 80 -6.49 -1.87 -5.66
N ILE A 81 -7.76 -1.57 -5.39
CA ILE A 81 -8.52 -2.19 -4.28
C ILE A 81 -8.51 -3.72 -4.39
N SER A 82 -8.63 -4.29 -5.58
CA SER A 82 -8.60 -5.75 -5.78
C SER A 82 -7.23 -6.35 -5.47
N GLU A 83 -6.14 -5.67 -5.86
CA GLU A 83 -4.77 -6.09 -5.55
C GLU A 83 -4.49 -5.98 -4.05
N PHE A 84 -4.90 -4.88 -3.40
CA PHE A 84 -4.79 -4.75 -1.94
C PHE A 84 -5.57 -5.83 -1.19
N LYS A 85 -6.80 -6.19 -1.63
CA LYS A 85 -7.56 -7.32 -1.06
C LYS A 85 -6.83 -8.66 -1.24
N LYS A 86 -6.11 -8.86 -2.35
CA LYS A 86 -5.31 -10.06 -2.60
C LYS A 86 -4.09 -10.11 -1.67
N TRP A 87 -3.31 -9.04 -1.60
CA TRP A 87 -2.15 -8.98 -0.70
C TRP A 87 -2.56 -9.05 0.77
N LEU A 88 -3.71 -8.47 1.15
CA LEU A 88 -4.24 -8.57 2.51
C LEU A 88 -4.45 -10.02 2.95
N ARG A 89 -5.00 -10.86 2.05
CA ARG A 89 -5.17 -12.30 2.34
C ARG A 89 -3.83 -12.98 2.58
N ALA A 90 -2.85 -12.73 1.70
CA ALA A 90 -1.52 -13.32 1.82
C ALA A 90 -0.78 -12.88 3.10
N GLU A 91 -0.80 -11.60 3.44
CA GLU A 91 -0.14 -11.11 4.67
C GLU A 91 -0.87 -11.59 5.93
N LEU A 92 -2.20 -11.74 5.87
CA LEU A 92 -3.01 -12.30 6.95
C LEU A 92 -2.71 -13.78 7.21
N GLU A 93 -2.55 -14.58 6.16
CA GLU A 93 -2.14 -15.99 6.26
C GLU A 93 -0.74 -16.14 6.89
N ASN A 94 0.14 -15.15 6.68
CA ASN A 94 1.46 -15.08 7.30
C ASN A 94 1.48 -14.39 8.67
N GLU A 95 0.31 -14.03 9.20
CA GLU A 95 0.14 -13.30 10.47
C GLU A 95 0.99 -12.01 10.58
N ASN A 96 1.24 -11.36 9.44
CA ASN A 96 2.08 -10.17 9.35
C ASN A 96 1.31 -8.90 9.75
N GLY A 97 1.28 -8.61 11.06
CA GLY A 97 0.51 -7.48 11.61
C GLY A 97 0.85 -6.11 11.02
N ILE A 98 2.13 -5.87 10.72
CA ILE A 98 2.62 -4.59 10.19
C ILE A 98 2.20 -4.40 8.73
N ALA A 99 2.43 -5.41 7.89
CA ALA A 99 1.99 -5.37 6.50
C ALA A 99 0.47 -5.32 6.37
N VAL A 100 -0.24 -6.09 7.20
CA VAL A 100 -1.70 -6.02 7.30
C VAL A 100 -2.16 -4.62 7.64
N PHE A 101 -1.60 -3.98 8.67
CA PHE A 101 -1.93 -2.60 9.03
C PHE A 101 -1.73 -1.65 7.85
N GLN A 102 -0.59 -1.72 7.17
CA GLN A 102 -0.30 -0.84 6.04
C GLN A 102 -1.28 -1.03 4.88
N ILE A 103 -1.73 -2.26 4.61
CA ILE A 103 -2.76 -2.53 3.60
C ILE A 103 -4.12 -2.00 4.04
N LEU A 104 -4.50 -2.14 5.32
CA LEU A 104 -5.76 -1.57 5.83
C LEU A 104 -5.76 -0.04 5.70
N VAL A 105 -4.64 0.64 5.98
CA VAL A 105 -4.48 2.09 5.74
C VAL A 105 -4.64 2.40 4.25
N ALA A 106 -4.05 1.60 3.37
CA ALA A 106 -4.15 1.82 1.94
C ALA A 106 -5.59 1.71 1.43
N LEU A 107 -6.35 0.73 1.93
CA LEU A 107 -7.77 0.58 1.63
C LEU A 107 -8.60 1.75 2.17
N ASP A 108 -8.39 2.15 3.44
CA ASP A 108 -9.10 3.29 4.06
C ASP A 108 -8.88 4.59 3.27
N ARG A 109 -7.69 4.78 2.69
CA ARG A 109 -7.36 5.92 1.79
C ARG A 109 -8.05 5.87 0.43
N LEU A 110 -8.48 4.70 -0.01
CA LEU A 110 -9.20 4.51 -1.27
C LEU A 110 -10.72 4.45 -1.03
N ASP A 111 -11.19 5.05 0.07
CA ASP A 111 -12.59 5.09 0.49
C ASP A 111 -13.20 3.70 0.77
N GLU A 112 -12.36 2.70 1.08
CA GLU A 112 -12.76 1.37 1.51
C GLU A 112 -12.53 1.23 3.03
N PRO A 113 -13.55 1.43 3.89
CA PRO A 113 -13.39 1.46 5.33
C PRO A 113 -13.01 0.07 5.87
N ALA A 114 -11.70 -0.16 5.99
CA ALA A 114 -11.15 -1.47 6.32
C ALA A 114 -10.98 -1.69 7.83
N PHE A 115 -10.93 -0.61 8.61
CA PHE A 115 -10.81 -0.67 10.06
C PHE A 115 -12.16 -0.87 10.76
N ASN A 116 -12.17 -1.63 11.87
CA ASN A 116 -13.38 -1.77 12.66
C ASN A 116 -13.74 -0.42 13.31
N LYS A 117 -15.00 0.02 13.12
CA LYS A 117 -15.52 1.29 13.65
C LYS A 117 -15.43 1.46 15.17
N ASN A 118 -15.34 0.36 15.92
CA ASN A 118 -15.29 0.34 17.38
C ASN A 118 -13.85 0.10 17.91
N ARG A 119 -12.81 0.21 17.07
CA ARG A 119 -11.43 -0.01 17.52
C ARG A 119 -10.95 1.12 18.45
N THR A 120 -10.12 0.77 19.43
CA THR A 120 -9.65 1.66 20.51
C THR A 120 -8.31 2.34 20.26
N GLY A 121 -7.63 2.03 19.15
CA GLY A 121 -6.34 2.60 18.74
C GLY A 121 -6.16 2.51 17.21
N ARG A 122 -5.05 2.96 16.63
CA ARG A 122 -4.69 2.78 15.20
C ARG A 122 -3.17 2.61 15.04
N GLY A 123 -2.58 1.79 15.90
CA GLY A 123 -1.13 1.54 15.95
C GLY A 123 -0.69 0.45 14.99
N VAL A 124 0.51 0.61 14.41
CA VAL A 124 1.17 -0.41 13.58
C VAL A 124 1.59 -1.63 14.40
N ASP A 125 1.87 -1.42 15.69
CA ASP A 125 2.26 -2.41 16.69
C ASP A 125 1.07 -3.17 17.32
N GLU A 126 -0.17 -2.76 17.01
CA GLU A 126 -1.40 -3.41 17.48
C GLU A 126 -1.73 -4.68 16.66
N THR A 127 -0.79 -5.63 16.55
CA THR A 127 -0.88 -6.82 15.69
C THR A 127 -2.21 -7.56 15.81
N GLU A 128 -2.67 -7.87 17.01
CA GLU A 128 -3.93 -8.60 17.21
C GLU A 128 -5.15 -7.84 16.65
N LEU A 129 -5.20 -6.52 16.86
CA LEU A 129 -6.27 -5.68 16.32
C LEU A 129 -6.21 -5.60 14.80
N ASN A 130 -5.00 -5.48 14.24
CA ASN A 130 -4.79 -5.39 12.80
C ASN A 130 -5.19 -6.69 12.09
N LEU A 131 -4.82 -7.86 12.64
CA LEU A 131 -5.23 -9.16 12.11
C LEU A 131 -6.74 -9.39 12.25
N ARG A 132 -7.36 -8.98 13.36
CA ARG A 132 -8.82 -9.07 13.55
C ARG A 132 -9.56 -8.24 12.52
N ASP A 133 -9.19 -6.97 12.36
CA ASP A 133 -9.84 -6.05 11.43
C ASP A 133 -9.73 -6.57 9.98
N ALA A 134 -8.58 -7.12 9.59
CA ALA A 134 -8.39 -7.76 8.28
C ALA A 134 -9.30 -8.97 8.05
N LYS A 135 -9.41 -9.87 9.04
CA LYS A 135 -10.33 -11.02 9.00
C LYS A 135 -11.78 -10.57 8.79
N GLU A 136 -12.22 -9.59 9.58
CA GLU A 136 -13.59 -9.07 9.48
C GLU A 136 -13.86 -8.40 8.12
N TYR A 137 -12.92 -7.59 7.64
CA TYR A 137 -13.04 -6.90 6.36
C TYR A 137 -13.16 -7.88 5.18
N LEU A 138 -12.32 -8.91 5.14
CA LEU A 138 -12.34 -9.93 4.11
C LEU A 138 -13.64 -10.76 4.16
N ASN A 139 -14.11 -11.11 5.36
CA ASN A 139 -15.36 -11.87 5.53
C ASN A 139 -16.60 -11.10 5.04
N LYS A 140 -16.69 -9.79 5.34
CA LYS A 140 -17.80 -8.94 4.87
C LYS A 140 -17.83 -8.84 3.34
N ASN A 141 -16.66 -8.65 2.73
CA ASN A 141 -16.53 -8.56 1.27
C ASN A 141 -16.85 -9.89 0.58
N SER A 142 -16.49 -11.03 1.17
CA SER A 142 -16.86 -12.35 0.63
C SER A 142 -18.37 -12.62 0.69
N ALA A 143 -19.08 -12.05 1.66
CA ALA A 143 -20.53 -12.15 1.75
C ALA A 143 -21.24 -11.27 0.70
N GLN A 144 -20.72 -10.07 0.43
CA GLN A 144 -21.28 -9.14 -0.56
C GLN A 144 -21.09 -9.61 -2.02
N GLN A 145 -20.07 -10.41 -2.31
CA GLN A 145 -19.83 -10.99 -3.64
C GLN A 145 -20.73 -12.21 -3.95
N ARG A 146 -21.53 -12.69 -2.99
CA ARG A 146 -22.42 -13.86 -3.12
C ARG A 146 -23.90 -13.49 -3.28
N VAL A 147 -24.20 -12.20 -3.41
CA VAL A 147 -25.56 -11.64 -3.63
C VAL A 147 -25.59 -11.02 -5.01
#